data_AF-A0A0D3AMT8-F1
#
_entry.id   AF-A0A0D3AMT8-F1
#
_cell.length_a   1.000
_cell.length_b   1.000
_cell.length_c   1.000
_cell.angle_alpha   90.00
_cell.angle_beta   90.00
_cell.angle_gamma   90.00
#
_symmetry.space_group_name_H-M   'P 1'
#
loop_
_entity.id
_entity.type
_entity.pdbx_description
1 polymer ?
#
loop_
_entity_poly.entity_id
_entity_poly.type
_entity_poly.pdbx_seq_one_letter_code
_entity_poly.pdbx_strand_id
1 'polypeptide(L)'
;MIILTDVWHLKSRFIEVTGEIGTQRLGIRRDKKINDILVDGAWRFRRCRDPLIQNMVQEIERFPLNLTGGRDEALWKRGSDEFSARFIACQTWQQIRARRDRVPWSKIVWFSQGVLRFAFITWLTIQDRRSIGHHTSIWGQTQFCTFYGEPDETRDHLFSACPYTFMLWLSVAGNLFGIDPDPD
;
A
#
# COMPACT_ATOMS: atom_id res chain seq x y z
N MET A 1 11.46 25.58 0.14
CA MET A 1 10.95 24.45 0.93
C MET A 1 10.21 24.98 2.16
N ILE A 2 8.95 24.60 2.33
CA ILE A 2 8.07 24.94 3.47
C ILE A 2 8.34 23.96 4.63
N ILE A 3 8.59 24.47 5.82
CA ILE A 3 9.02 23.65 6.97
C ILE A 3 7.94 22.67 7.46
N LEU A 4 6.66 23.02 7.37
CA LEU A 4 5.58 22.20 7.91
C LEU A 4 5.14 21.10 6.95
N THR A 5 5.09 21.40 5.65
CA THR A 5 4.41 20.57 4.65
C THR A 5 5.36 19.79 3.75
N ASP A 6 6.62 20.22 3.61
CA ASP A 6 7.54 19.54 2.71
C ASP A 6 8.28 18.43 3.44
N VAL A 7 8.72 17.41 2.70
CA VAL A 7 9.49 16.30 3.24
C VAL A 7 10.96 16.66 3.18
N TRP A 8 11.48 17.20 4.27
CA TRP A 8 12.89 17.60 4.40
C TRP A 8 13.64 16.91 5.55
N HIS A 9 12.90 16.16 6.38
CA HIS A 9 13.43 15.39 7.50
C HIS A 9 13.02 13.92 7.37
N LEU A 10 13.82 13.01 7.94
CA LEU A 10 13.61 11.56 7.86
C LEU A 10 12.28 11.11 8.50
N LYS A 11 11.81 11.84 9.52
CA LYS A 11 10.58 11.53 10.27
C LYS A 11 9.28 12.06 9.65
N SER A 12 9.20 12.12 8.32
CA SER A 12 8.07 12.65 7.55
C SER A 12 7.83 14.17 7.73
N ARG A 13 6.67 14.65 7.28
CA ARG A 13 6.30 16.07 7.30
C ARG A 13 6.06 16.52 8.73
N PHE A 14 6.60 17.68 9.08
CA PHE A 14 6.53 18.19 10.45
C PHE A 14 5.08 18.35 10.95
N ILE A 15 4.16 18.75 10.06
CA ILE A 15 2.73 18.86 10.38
C ILE A 15 2.05 17.54 10.74
N GLU A 16 2.53 16.39 10.23
CA GLU A 16 1.97 15.07 10.56
C GLU A 16 2.29 14.67 12.00
N VAL A 17 3.42 15.14 12.53
CA VAL A 17 3.87 14.82 13.90
C VAL A 17 3.29 15.79 14.92
N THR A 18 3.29 17.09 14.62
CA THR A 18 2.81 18.11 15.56
C THR A 18 1.29 18.34 15.49
N GLY A 19 0.66 17.84 14.44
CA GLY A 19 -0.73 18.16 14.09
C GLY A 19 -0.93 19.66 13.83
N GLU A 20 -2.20 20.04 13.69
CA GLU A 20 -2.57 21.44 13.42
C GLU A 20 -2.21 22.41 14.56
N ILE A 21 -2.20 21.89 15.78
CA ILE A 21 -1.86 22.63 17.01
C ILE A 21 -0.36 23.00 17.03
N GLY A 22 0.48 22.24 16.32
CA GLY A 22 1.91 22.51 16.19
C GLY A 22 2.24 23.89 15.64
N THR A 23 1.45 24.36 14.67
CA THR A 23 1.63 25.70 14.06
C THR A 23 1.52 26.82 15.10
N GLN A 24 0.53 26.74 16.00
CA GLN A 24 0.29 27.71 17.06
C GLN A 24 1.32 27.61 18.19
N ARG A 25 1.69 26.38 18.57
CA ARG A 25 2.62 26.11 19.65
C ARG A 25 4.06 26.51 19.31
N LEU A 26 4.46 26.30 18.06
CA LEU A 26 5.79 26.66 17.56
C LEU A 26 5.86 28.08 16.98
N GLY A 27 4.71 28.74 16.81
CA GLY A 27 4.64 30.10 16.24
C GLY A 27 4.99 30.14 14.76
N ILE A 28 4.80 29.03 14.04
CA ILE A 28 5.14 28.89 12.63
C ILE A 28 3.86 28.85 11.82
N ARG A 29 3.73 29.80 10.89
CA ARG A 29 2.63 29.80 9.93
C ARG A 29 2.86 28.71 8.86
N ARG A 30 1.78 28.17 8.28
CA ARG A 30 1.84 27.08 7.29
C ARG A 30 2.64 27.42 6.03
N ASP A 31 2.74 28.70 5.69
CA ASP A 31 3.45 29.22 4.51
C ASP A 31 4.94 29.51 4.77
N LYS A 32 5.43 29.30 5.99
CA LYS A 32 6.81 29.64 6.36
C LYS A 32 7.82 28.66 5.75
N LYS A 33 8.84 29.22 5.11
CA LYS A 33 9.98 28.49 4.55
C LYS A 33 11.03 28.20 5.62
N ILE A 34 11.84 27.18 5.41
CA ILE A 34 12.95 26.83 6.31
C ILE A 34 13.95 27.99 6.42
N ASN A 35 14.27 28.64 5.30
CA ASN A 35 15.18 29.80 5.26
C ASN A 35 14.67 31.01 6.06
N ASP A 36 13.37 31.09 6.35
CA ASP A 36 12.82 32.17 7.18
C ASP A 36 13.00 31.91 8.68
N ILE A 37 13.23 30.65 9.07
CA ILE A 37 13.24 30.19 10.46
C ILE A 37 14.65 29.84 10.91
N LEU A 38 15.46 29.27 10.00
CA LEU A 38 16.88 29.00 10.21
C LEU A 38 17.68 30.23 9.78
N VAL A 39 18.02 31.09 10.74
CA VAL A 39 18.77 32.33 10.50
C VAL A 39 20.11 32.24 11.24
N ASP A 40 21.22 32.49 10.54
CA ASP A 40 22.58 32.43 11.09
C ASP A 40 22.92 31.08 11.76
N GLY A 41 22.39 29.98 11.21
CA GLY A 41 22.60 28.63 11.75
C GLY A 41 21.81 28.30 13.01
N ALA A 42 20.94 29.20 13.48
CA ALA A 42 20.08 28.99 14.64
C ALA A 42 18.59 28.89 14.24
N TRP A 43 17.90 27.89 14.78
CA TRP A 43 16.46 27.70 14.56
C TRP A 43 15.63 28.63 15.47
N ARG A 44 14.72 29.40 14.87
CA ARG A 44 13.83 30.31 15.61
C ARG A 44 12.45 29.69 15.88
N PHE A 45 12.40 28.68 16.75
CA PHE A 45 11.14 28.10 17.23
C PHE A 45 10.59 28.83 18.46
N ARG A 46 9.27 28.96 18.59
CA ARG A 46 8.64 29.35 19.86
C ARG A 46 8.84 28.23 20.88
N ARG A 47 9.30 28.58 22.08
CA ARG A 47 9.42 27.62 23.18
C ARG A 47 8.06 27.05 23.54
N CYS A 48 7.94 25.73 23.48
CA CYS A 48 6.77 24.99 23.91
C CYS A 48 7.14 24.11 25.11
N ARG A 49 6.18 23.85 26.02
CA ARG A 49 6.34 22.94 27.16
C ARG A 49 5.92 21.50 26.85
N ASP A 50 5.44 21.25 25.64
CA ASP A 50 5.03 19.90 25.22
C ASP A 50 6.27 19.02 24.99
N PRO A 51 6.41 17.87 25.68
CA PRO A 51 7.57 17.00 25.55
C PRO A 51 7.78 16.43 24.14
N LEU A 52 6.70 16.14 23.41
CA LEU A 52 6.77 15.60 22.05
C LEU A 52 7.37 16.63 21.09
N ILE A 53 6.90 17.88 21.20
CA ILE A 53 7.40 18.98 20.38
C ILE A 53 8.86 19.32 20.74
N GLN A 54 9.20 19.30 22.03
CA GLN A 54 10.59 19.56 22.47
C GLN A 54 11.57 18.50 21.95
N ASN A 55 11.25 17.22 22.08
CA ASN A 55 12.08 16.13 21.57
C ASN A 55 12.29 16.27 20.05
N MET A 56 11.23 16.64 19.33
CA MET A 56 11.31 16.82 17.89
C MET A 56 12.16 18.03 17.48
N VAL A 57 12.02 19.17 18.17
CA VAL A 57 12.85 20.36 17.92
C VAL A 57 14.34 20.05 18.16
N GLN A 58 14.66 19.30 19.22
CA GLN A 58 16.04 18.87 19.48
C GLN A 58 16.60 17.96 18.38
N GLU A 59 15.78 17.08 17.81
CA GLU A 59 16.20 16.26 16.67
C GLU A 59 16.47 17.10 15.41
N ILE A 60 15.61 18.10 15.15
CA ILE A 60 15.78 19.04 14.04
C ILE A 60 17.06 19.87 14.21
N GLU A 61 17.34 20.36 15.42
CA GLU A 61 18.55 21.12 15.72
C GLU A 61 19.83 20.29 15.53
N ARG A 62 19.75 18.97 15.73
CA ARG A 62 20.87 18.04 15.50
C ARG A 62 21.04 17.66 14.02
N PHE A 63 20.03 17.88 13.19
CA PHE A 63 20.08 17.51 11.78
C PHE A 63 20.84 18.58 10.97
N PRO A 64 21.99 18.24 10.34
CA PRO A 64 22.77 19.22 9.60
C PRO A 64 22.05 19.58 8.29
N LEU A 65 21.53 20.82 8.21
CA LEU A 65 20.98 21.38 6.99
C LEU A 65 21.97 22.34 6.34
N ASN A 66 22.39 22.03 5.12
CA ASN A 66 23.12 22.95 4.26
C ASN A 66 22.14 23.62 3.30
N LEU A 67 21.75 24.86 3.60
CA LEU A 67 20.91 25.65 2.70
C LEU A 67 21.77 26.19 1.56
N THR A 68 21.63 25.62 0.37
CA THR A 68 22.13 26.23 -0.86
C THR A 68 21.18 27.33 -1.31
N GLY A 69 21.68 28.52 -1.65
CA GLY A 69 20.88 29.66 -2.14
C GLY A 69 20.23 29.47 -3.52
N GLY A 70 20.13 28.23 -4.00
CA GLY A 70 19.48 27.88 -5.25
C GLY A 70 17.94 27.90 -5.13
N ARG A 71 17.26 27.71 -6.27
CA ARG A 71 15.80 27.52 -6.29
C ARG A 71 15.47 26.11 -5.79
N ASP A 72 14.29 25.96 -5.19
CA ASP A 72 13.78 24.64 -4.81
C ASP A 72 13.56 23.79 -6.07
N GLU A 73 14.07 22.56 -6.08
CA GLU A 73 13.87 21.59 -7.16
C GLU A 73 13.07 20.38 -6.66
N ALA A 74 12.06 19.98 -7.43
CA ALA A 74 11.28 18.78 -7.14
C ALA A 74 11.99 17.56 -7.72
N LEU A 75 12.41 16.64 -6.84
CA LEU A 75 13.08 15.39 -7.23
C LEU A 75 12.21 14.18 -6.91
N TRP A 76 12.28 13.17 -7.78
CA TRP A 76 11.63 11.87 -7.58
C TRP A 76 12.50 10.99 -6.70
N LYS A 77 11.90 10.41 -5.66
CA LYS A 77 12.55 9.40 -4.83
C LYS A 77 12.75 8.11 -5.62
N ARG A 78 13.99 7.61 -5.67
CA ARG A 78 14.41 6.45 -6.48
C ARG A 78 14.80 5.23 -5.63
N GLY A 79 15.22 5.46 -4.40
CA GLY A 79 15.58 4.44 -3.41
C GLY A 79 15.30 4.92 -1.98
N SER A 80 15.97 4.36 -0.97
CA SER A 80 15.85 4.87 0.41
C SER A 80 16.28 6.34 0.50
N ASP A 81 17.41 6.66 -0.14
CA ASP A 81 18.09 7.96 -0.04
C ASP A 81 18.52 8.56 -1.39
N GLU A 82 18.17 7.92 -2.51
CA GLU A 82 18.47 8.43 -3.85
C GLU A 82 17.29 9.27 -4.39
N PHE A 83 17.59 10.48 -4.86
CA PHE A 83 16.63 11.39 -5.49
C PHE A 83 17.11 11.75 -6.90
N SER A 84 16.19 11.81 -7.87
CA SER A 84 16.52 12.11 -9.27
C SER A 84 15.48 13.02 -9.91
N ALA A 85 15.90 13.91 -10.79
CA ALA A 85 14.97 14.73 -11.59
C ALA A 85 14.14 13.89 -12.57
N ARG A 86 14.60 12.68 -12.93
CA ARG A 86 13.92 11.81 -13.89
C ARG A 86 12.97 10.82 -13.22
N PHE A 87 11.73 10.82 -13.65
CA PHE A 87 10.73 9.83 -13.24
C PHE A 87 10.99 8.45 -13.87
N ILE A 88 10.89 7.38 -13.07
CA ILE A 88 10.91 5.99 -13.54
C ILE A 88 9.78 5.21 -12.87
N ALA A 89 8.79 4.82 -13.66
CA ALA A 89 7.60 4.12 -13.19
C ALA A 89 7.92 2.82 -12.43
N CYS A 90 8.88 2.01 -12.90
CA CYS A 90 9.24 0.75 -12.25
C CYS A 90 9.76 0.97 -10.82
N GLN A 91 10.62 1.96 -10.60
CA GLN A 91 11.20 2.25 -9.29
C GLN A 91 10.15 2.84 -8.35
N THR A 92 9.31 3.76 -8.85
CA THR A 92 8.19 4.30 -8.08
C THR A 92 7.20 3.21 -7.68
N TRP A 93 6.87 2.29 -8.60
CA TRP A 93 5.99 1.15 -8.30
C TRP A 93 6.57 0.25 -7.21
N GLN A 94 7.88 0.00 -7.24
CA GLN A 94 8.55 -0.81 -6.22
C GLN A 94 8.53 -0.17 -4.83
N GLN A 95 8.47 1.16 -4.74
CA GLN A 95 8.38 1.90 -3.48
C GLN A 95 6.95 1.97 -2.94
N ILE A 96 5.95 2.16 -3.80
CA ILE A 96 4.55 2.31 -3.38
C ILE A 96 3.91 0.94 -3.06
N ARG A 97 4.34 -0.13 -3.73
CA ARG A 97 3.73 -1.45 -3.53
C ARG A 97 4.06 -2.01 -2.15
N ALA A 98 3.05 -2.51 -1.45
CA ALA A 98 3.26 -3.42 -0.33
C ALA A 98 3.73 -4.77 -0.88
N ARG A 99 5.01 -5.13 -0.64
CA ARG A 99 5.52 -6.46 -1.01
C ARG A 99 4.87 -7.50 -0.11
N ARG A 100 4.20 -8.48 -0.72
CA ARG A 100 3.72 -9.69 -0.06
C ARG A 100 4.53 -10.87 -0.55
N ASP A 101 4.57 -11.93 0.26
CA ASP A 101 5.26 -13.15 -0.12
C ASP A 101 4.66 -13.77 -1.37
N ARG A 102 5.53 -14.38 -2.17
CA ARG A 102 5.10 -15.08 -3.38
C ARG A 102 4.39 -16.36 -2.95
N VAL A 103 3.09 -16.39 -3.22
CA VAL A 103 2.25 -17.57 -3.00
C VAL A 103 2.54 -18.64 -4.06
N PRO A 104 2.67 -19.94 -3.70
CA PRO A 104 2.98 -21.02 -4.63
C PRO A 104 2.00 -21.12 -5.81
N TRP A 105 0.71 -20.87 -5.55
CA TRP A 105 -0.34 -20.91 -6.57
C TRP A 105 -0.22 -19.80 -7.63
N SER A 106 0.61 -18.77 -7.41
CA SER A 106 0.78 -17.68 -8.38
C SER A 106 1.22 -18.16 -9.76
N LYS A 107 1.98 -19.28 -9.84
CA LYS A 107 2.41 -19.88 -11.10
C LYS A 107 1.28 -20.53 -11.89
N ILE A 108 0.24 -21.03 -11.21
CA ILE A 108 -0.95 -21.61 -11.84
C ILE A 108 -1.75 -20.51 -12.54
N VAL A 109 -1.78 -19.32 -11.93
CA VAL A 109 -2.54 -18.17 -12.44
C VAL A 109 -1.76 -17.40 -13.50
N TRP A 110 -0.47 -17.18 -13.27
CA TRP A 110 0.39 -16.33 -14.11
C TRP A 110 1.46 -17.18 -14.82
N PHE A 111 1.08 -17.84 -15.91
CA PHE A 111 1.98 -18.59 -16.80
C PHE A 111 2.07 -17.95 -18.19
N SER A 112 3.19 -18.16 -18.89
CA SER A 112 3.52 -17.43 -20.14
C SER A 112 2.54 -17.65 -21.29
N GLN A 113 1.89 -18.82 -21.35
CA GLN A 113 0.91 -19.16 -22.37
C GLN A 113 -0.54 -18.86 -21.95
N GLY A 114 -0.74 -18.28 -20.76
CA GLY A 114 -2.05 -18.00 -20.22
C GLY A 114 -2.68 -16.76 -20.86
N VAL A 115 -3.98 -16.83 -21.17
CA VAL A 115 -4.73 -15.65 -21.60
C VAL A 115 -4.93 -14.73 -20.40
N LEU A 116 -4.44 -13.48 -20.51
CA LEU A 116 -4.45 -12.50 -19.42
C LEU A 116 -5.84 -12.29 -18.80
N ARG A 117 -6.90 -12.33 -19.62
CA ARG A 117 -8.28 -12.20 -19.15
C ARG A 117 -8.67 -13.32 -18.18
N PHE A 118 -8.35 -14.57 -18.49
CA PHE A 118 -8.67 -15.70 -17.62
C PHE A 118 -7.79 -15.69 -16.37
N ALA A 119 -6.48 -15.42 -16.52
CA ALA A 119 -5.57 -15.26 -15.38
C ALA A 119 -6.06 -14.18 -14.39
N PHE A 120 -6.52 -13.03 -14.90
CA PHE A 120 -7.06 -11.95 -14.08
C PHE A 120 -8.34 -12.36 -13.35
N ILE A 121 -9.27 -13.02 -14.04
CA ILE A 121 -10.51 -13.52 -13.44
C ILE A 121 -10.19 -14.55 -12.34
N THR A 122 -9.33 -15.53 -12.62
CA THR A 122 -8.91 -16.56 -11.67
C THR A 122 -8.17 -15.97 -10.47
N TRP A 123 -7.34 -14.95 -10.69
CA TRP A 123 -6.68 -14.23 -9.60
C TRP A 123 -7.69 -13.54 -8.66
N LEU A 124 -8.70 -12.88 -9.22
CA LEU A 124 -9.76 -12.22 -8.45
C LEU A 124 -10.62 -13.23 -7.67
N THR A 125 -10.91 -14.40 -8.26
CA THR A 125 -11.69 -15.45 -7.59
C THR A 125 -10.90 -16.06 -6.43
N ILE A 126 -9.60 -16.28 -6.58
CA ILE A 126 -8.74 -16.79 -5.49
C ILE A 126 -8.66 -15.77 -4.35
N GLN A 127 -8.58 -14.48 -4.66
CA GLN A 127 -8.54 -13.41 -3.66
C GLN A 127 -9.89 -13.09 -3.02
N ASP A 128 -10.96 -13.78 -3.42
CA ASP A 128 -12.33 -13.51 -2.98
C ASP A 128 -12.76 -12.04 -3.20
N ARG A 129 -12.18 -11.41 -4.23
CA ARG A 129 -12.47 -10.01 -4.61
C ARG A 129 -13.55 -9.91 -5.67
N ARG A 130 -14.04 -11.05 -6.15
CA ARG A 130 -15.22 -11.12 -7.00
C ARG A 130 -16.42 -11.25 -6.08
N SER A 131 -17.45 -10.45 -6.31
CA SER A 131 -18.75 -10.60 -5.65
C SER A 131 -19.38 -11.95 -6.06
N ILE A 132 -18.96 -13.02 -5.41
CA ILE A 132 -19.64 -14.32 -5.41
C ILE A 132 -20.75 -14.24 -4.35
N GLY A 133 -21.83 -15.01 -4.52
CA GLY A 133 -23.11 -14.92 -3.82
C GLY A 133 -23.10 -14.56 -2.34
N HIS A 134 -22.07 -14.93 -1.59
CA HIS A 134 -21.85 -14.50 -0.22
C HIS A 134 -21.86 -12.97 -0.02
N HIS A 135 -21.22 -12.21 -0.91
CA HIS A 135 -21.18 -10.74 -0.83
C HIS A 135 -22.54 -10.10 -1.17
N THR A 136 -23.35 -10.71 -2.02
CA THR A 136 -24.72 -10.25 -2.33
C THR A 136 -25.75 -10.70 -1.30
N SER A 137 -25.47 -11.78 -0.56
CA SER A 137 -26.28 -12.23 0.59
C SER A 137 -26.31 -11.17 1.70
N ILE A 138 -25.18 -10.48 1.94
CA ILE A 138 -25.10 -9.30 2.83
C ILE A 138 -26.07 -8.19 2.41
N TRP A 139 -26.43 -8.12 1.12
CA TRP A 139 -27.34 -7.14 0.55
C TRP A 139 -28.79 -7.68 0.46
N GLY A 140 -29.07 -8.83 1.09
CA GLY A 140 -30.39 -9.45 1.13
C GLY A 140 -30.73 -10.32 -0.08
N GLN A 141 -29.76 -10.62 -0.95
CA GLN A 141 -29.96 -11.45 -2.14
C GLN A 141 -29.21 -12.77 -2.01
N THR A 142 -29.89 -13.77 -1.45
CA THR A 142 -29.39 -15.14 -1.33
C THR A 142 -29.20 -15.73 -2.72
N GLN A 143 -27.97 -16.09 -3.07
CA GLN A 143 -27.67 -16.83 -4.30
C GLN A 143 -27.52 -18.31 -3.95
N PHE A 144 -28.24 -19.15 -4.69
CA PHE A 144 -28.15 -20.60 -4.62
C PHE A 144 -27.11 -21.08 -5.62
N CYS A 145 -26.40 -22.15 -5.28
CA CYS A 145 -25.47 -22.76 -6.22
C CYS A 145 -26.22 -23.20 -7.49
N THR A 146 -25.93 -22.59 -8.64
CA THR A 146 -26.64 -22.89 -9.90
C THR A 146 -26.44 -24.33 -10.37
N PHE A 147 -25.37 -24.99 -9.93
CA PHE A 147 -25.01 -26.36 -10.35
C PHE A 147 -25.71 -27.46 -9.55
N TYR A 148 -26.05 -27.22 -8.29
CA TYR A 148 -26.58 -28.26 -7.39
C TYR A 148 -27.77 -27.82 -6.53
N GLY A 149 -28.10 -26.53 -6.51
CA GLY A 149 -29.23 -25.97 -5.77
C GLY A 149 -29.03 -25.85 -4.26
N GLU A 150 -27.81 -26.06 -3.74
CA GLU A 150 -27.54 -25.87 -2.31
C GLU A 150 -27.58 -24.39 -1.90
N PRO A 151 -28.07 -24.11 -0.66
CA PRO A 151 -28.03 -22.77 -0.11
C PRO A 151 -26.59 -22.39 0.29
N ASP A 152 -26.21 -21.17 -0.09
CA ASP A 152 -24.92 -20.51 0.17
C ASP A 152 -23.81 -20.78 -0.88
N GLU A 153 -23.88 -20.01 -1.97
CA GLU A 153 -22.82 -19.94 -2.99
C GLU A 153 -21.58 -19.20 -2.44
N THR A 154 -20.72 -19.95 -1.73
CA THR A 154 -19.41 -19.48 -1.28
C THR A 154 -18.32 -19.91 -2.27
N ARG A 155 -17.16 -19.21 -2.27
CA ARG A 155 -16.00 -19.60 -3.09
C ARG A 155 -15.61 -21.06 -2.82
N ASP A 156 -15.53 -21.44 -1.55
CA ASP A 156 -15.10 -22.79 -1.17
C ASP A 156 -16.14 -23.84 -1.60
N HIS A 157 -17.44 -23.49 -1.60
CA HIS A 157 -18.46 -24.33 -2.21
C HIS A 157 -18.28 -24.44 -3.74
N LEU A 158 -18.12 -23.32 -4.46
CA LEU A 158 -18.04 -23.34 -5.93
C LEU A 158 -16.75 -23.96 -6.50
N PHE A 159 -15.66 -24.00 -5.73
CA PHE A 159 -14.38 -24.55 -6.19
C PHE A 159 -14.01 -25.89 -5.58
N SER A 160 -14.48 -26.22 -4.37
CA SER A 160 -14.07 -27.44 -3.65
C SER A 160 -15.23 -28.31 -3.15
N ALA A 161 -16.35 -27.74 -2.71
CA ALA A 161 -17.42 -28.54 -2.08
C ALA A 161 -18.61 -28.86 -2.99
N CYS A 162 -18.76 -28.19 -4.14
CA CYS A 162 -19.83 -28.47 -5.09
C CYS A 162 -19.46 -29.73 -5.90
N PRO A 163 -20.25 -30.83 -5.81
CA PRO A 163 -19.90 -32.12 -6.43
C PRO A 163 -19.62 -32.02 -7.93
N TYR A 164 -20.39 -31.18 -8.62
CA TYR A 164 -20.23 -30.96 -10.06
C TYR A 164 -18.87 -30.31 -10.39
N THR A 165 -18.54 -29.23 -9.70
CA THR A 165 -17.27 -28.51 -9.92
C THR A 165 -16.07 -29.31 -9.47
N PHE A 166 -16.21 -30.09 -8.39
CA PHE A 166 -15.16 -30.97 -7.87
C PHE A 166 -14.82 -32.07 -8.89
N MET A 167 -15.83 -32.74 -9.46
CA MET A 167 -15.62 -33.72 -10.54
C MET A 167 -14.94 -33.12 -11.77
N LEU A 168 -15.32 -31.89 -12.14
CA LEU A 168 -14.75 -31.18 -13.28
C LEU A 168 -13.28 -30.80 -13.01
N TRP A 169 -12.98 -30.32 -11.80
CA TRP A 169 -11.62 -30.07 -11.35
C TRP A 169 -10.78 -31.35 -11.32
N LEU A 170 -11.32 -32.48 -10.86
CA LEU A 170 -10.65 -33.77 -10.91
C LEU A 170 -10.29 -34.16 -12.34
N SER A 171 -11.23 -34.01 -13.28
CA SER A 171 -11.00 -34.35 -14.69
C SER A 171 -9.95 -33.48 -15.38
N VAL A 172 -9.86 -32.19 -15.00
CA VAL A 172 -8.95 -31.22 -15.61
C VAL A 172 -7.58 -31.20 -14.91
N ALA A 173 -7.59 -31.26 -13.58
CA ALA A 173 -6.41 -31.08 -12.73
C ALA A 173 -5.78 -32.39 -12.25
N GLY A 174 -6.51 -33.52 -12.26
CA GLY A 174 -5.95 -34.84 -11.90
C GLY A 174 -4.73 -35.21 -12.74
N ASN A 175 -4.68 -34.75 -14.00
CA ASN A 175 -3.53 -34.91 -14.88
C ASN A 175 -2.42 -33.85 -14.69
N LEU A 176 -2.68 -32.75 -13.97
CA LEU A 176 -1.75 -31.63 -13.76
C LEU A 176 -0.93 -31.77 -12.46
N PHE A 177 -1.46 -32.44 -11.43
CA PHE A 177 -0.81 -32.55 -10.12
C PHE A 177 -0.17 -33.91 -9.83
N GLY A 178 -0.45 -34.94 -10.65
CA GLY A 178 0.17 -36.28 -10.51
C GLY A 178 -0.16 -37.02 -9.21
N ILE A 179 -1.09 -36.48 -8.42
CA ILE A 179 -1.61 -37.04 -7.17
C ILE A 179 -3.11 -36.92 -7.27
N ASP A 180 -3.81 -38.06 -7.20
CA ASP A 180 -5.26 -38.08 -7.14
C ASP A 180 -5.72 -37.36 -5.86
N PRO A 181 -6.63 -36.38 -5.95
CA PRO A 181 -7.19 -35.75 -4.77
C PRO A 181 -8.08 -36.77 -4.04
N ASP A 182 -7.71 -37.08 -2.80
CA ASP A 182 -8.48 -37.91 -1.87
C ASP A 182 -9.76 -37.15 -1.45
N PRO A 183 -10.96 -37.74 -1.58
CA PRO A 183 -12.22 -37.06 -1.27
C PRO A 183 -12.59 -37.02 0.23
N ASP A 184 -11.69 -37.33 1.16
CA ASP A 184 -11.94 -37.34 2.61
C ASP A 184 -11.44 -36.08 3.36
#